data_AF-A0A0A8B4H4-F1
#
_entry.id   AF-A0A0A8B4H4-F1
#
_cell.length_a   1.000
_cell.length_b   1.000
_cell.length_c   1.000
_cell.angle_alpha   90.00
_cell.angle_beta   90.00
_cell.angle_gamma   90.00
#
_symmetry.space_group_name_H-M   'P 1'
#
loop_
_entity.id
_entity.type
_entity.pdbx_description
1 polymer ?
#
loop_
_entity_poly.entity_id
_entity_poly.type
_entity_poly.pdbx_seq_one_letter_code
_entity_poly.pdbx_strand_id
1 'polypeptide(L)' 'MAVSEAQKRAAAKYAREKTKTITLRLYPGDADILEHLGTQENKQGYLKRLIREDMEREA' A
#
# COMPACT_ATOMS: atom_id res chain seq x y z
N MET A 1 3.67 -15.57 -20.65
CA MET A 1 5.14 -15.71 -20.57
C MET A 1 5.51 -16.08 -19.14
N ALA A 2 6.33 -17.12 -18.93
CA ALA A 2 6.77 -17.51 -17.59
C ALA A 2 7.88 -16.57 -17.11
N VAL A 3 7.75 -16.04 -15.90
CA VAL A 3 8.74 -15.14 -15.29
C VAL A 3 10.00 -15.95 -14.96
N SER A 4 11.15 -15.52 -15.45
CA SER A 4 12.42 -16.22 -15.21
C SER A 4 12.90 -16.04 -13.76
N GLU A 5 13.74 -16.96 -13.28
CA GLU A 5 14.35 -16.84 -11.95
C GLU A 5 15.17 -15.55 -11.79
N ALA A 6 15.78 -15.06 -12.87
CA ALA A 6 16.47 -13.78 -12.89
C ALA A 6 15.51 -12.60 -12.65
N GLN A 7 14.33 -12.61 -13.29
CA GLN A 7 13.31 -11.58 -13.10
C GLN A 7 12.74 -11.58 -11.69
N LYS A 8 12.52 -12.77 -11.09
CA LYS A 8 12.09 -12.89 -9.68
C LYS A 8 13.11 -12.28 -8.72
N ARG A 9 14.40 -12.58 -8.90
CA ARG A 9 15.48 -12.01 -8.07
C ARG A 9 15.57 -10.49 -8.20
N ALA A 10 15.43 -9.97 -9.43
CA ALA A 10 15.43 -8.53 -9.67
C ALA A 10 14.25 -7.83 -8.97
N ALA A 11 13.03 -8.38 -9.07
CA ALA A 11 11.86 -7.85 -8.39
C ALA A 11 12.02 -7.85 -6.86
N ALA A 12 12.54 -8.95 -6.30
CA ALA A 12 12.80 -9.05 -4.86
C ALA A 12 13.84 -8.03 -4.38
N LYS A 13 14.92 -7.82 -5.15
CA LYS A 13 15.94 -6.81 -4.84
C LYS A 13 15.33 -5.40 -4.81
N TYR A 14 14.55 -5.04 -5.84
CA TYR A 14 13.90 -3.74 -5.90
C TYR A 14 12.92 -3.53 -4.75
N ALA A 15 12.06 -4.52 -4.47
CA ALA A 15 11.12 -4.45 -3.35
C ALA A 15 11.86 -4.21 -2.02
N ARG A 16 12.95 -4.93 -1.77
CA ARG A 16 13.76 -4.77 -0.54
C ARG A 16 14.45 -3.41 -0.44
N GLU A 17 15.03 -2.92 -1.53
CA GLU A 17 15.88 -1.71 -1.52
C GLU A 17 15.10 -0.41 -1.70
N LYS A 18 13.97 -0.44 -2.42
CA LYS A 18 13.28 0.77 -2.90
C LYS A 18 11.89 0.96 -2.32
N THR A 19 11.35 -0.04 -1.62
CA THR A 19 10.03 0.08 -0.99
C THR A 19 10.12 -0.10 0.52
N LYS A 20 9.20 0.53 1.24
CA LYS A 20 8.99 0.33 2.67
C LYS A 20 7.57 -0.15 2.87
N THR A 21 7.43 -1.30 3.53
CA THR A 21 6.13 -1.84 3.90
C THR A 21 5.77 -1.34 5.29
N ILE A 22 4.58 -0.76 5.41
CA ILE A 22 3.99 -0.36 6.68
C ILE A 22 2.78 -1.26 6.90
N THR A 23 2.68 -1.84 8.10
CA THR A 23 1.54 -2.66 8.51
C THR A 23 0.65 -1.86 9.43
N LEU A 24 -0.61 -1.68 9.05
CA LEU A 24 -1.64 -1.07 9.89
C LEU A 24 -2.50 -2.18 10.52
N ARG A 25 -2.66 -2.14 11.84
CA ARG A 25 -3.59 -3.03 12.54
C ARG A 25 -4.90 -2.28 12.75
N LEU A 26 -5.98 -2.83 12.20
CA LEU A 26 -7.35 -2.38 12.44
C LEU A 26 -7.99 -3.34 13.45
N TYR A 27 -8.65 -2.78 14.46
CA TYR A 27 -9.35 -3.53 15.50
C TYR A 27 -10.82 -3.71 15.13
N PRO A 28 -11.60 -4.54 15.85
CA PRO A 28 -13.03 -4.70 15.57
C PRO A 28 -13.84 -3.41 15.61
N GLY A 29 -13.38 -2.39 16.34
CA GLY A 29 -14.00 -1.05 16.34
C GLY A 29 -13.79 -0.26 15.05
N ASP A 30 -12.82 -0.65 14.22
CA ASP A 30 -12.47 -0.02 12.94
C ASP A 30 -13.11 -0.78 11.76
N ALA A 31 -14.19 -1.52 12.01
CA ALA A 31 -14.84 -2.35 11.00
C ALA A 31 -15.34 -1.53 9.80
N ASP A 32 -15.86 -0.33 10.07
CA ASP A 32 -16.27 0.66 9.08
C ASP A 32 -15.10 1.12 8.19
N ILE A 33 -13.92 1.36 8.78
CA ILE A 33 -12.70 1.71 8.05
C ILE A 33 -12.28 0.55 7.14
N LEU A 34 -12.33 -0.68 7.65
CA LEU A 34 -11.98 -1.87 6.87
C LEU A 34 -12.96 -2.09 5.70
N GLU A 35 -14.26 -1.91 5.93
CA GLU A 35 -15.30 -1.99 4.90
C GLU A 35 -15.08 -0.93 3.82
N HIS A 36 -14.89 0.33 4.21
CA HIS A 36 -14.66 1.43 3.28
C HIS A 36 -13.37 1.27 2.47
N LEU A 37 -12.28 0.81 3.09
CA LEU A 37 -11.05 0.47 2.38
C LEU A 37 -11.27 -0.72 1.43
N GLY A 38 -12.12 -1.66 1.83
CA GLY A 38 -12.55 -2.83 1.05
C GLY A 38 -13.11 -2.47 -0.32
N THR A 39 -13.96 -1.44 -0.38
CA THR A 39 -14.62 -0.98 -1.62
C THR A 39 -13.68 -0.34 -2.64
N GLN A 40 -12.48 0.08 -2.21
CA GLN A 40 -11.49 0.69 -3.11
C GLN A 40 -10.79 -0.38 -3.96
N GLU A 41 -10.80 -0.19 -5.29
CA GLU A 41 -10.08 -1.04 -6.25
C GLU A 41 -8.57 -1.04 -5.97
N ASN A 42 -8.01 0.14 -5.70
CA ASN A 42 -6.60 0.31 -5.33
C ASN A 42 -6.43 0.94 -3.94
N LYS A 43 -6.37 0.08 -2.93
CA LYS A 43 -6.20 0.44 -1.51
C LYS A 43 -4.92 1.23 -1.25
N GLN A 44 -3.79 0.83 -1.86
CA GLN A 44 -2.52 1.53 -1.68
C GLN A 44 -2.54 2.92 -2.32
N GLY A 45 -3.12 3.04 -3.51
CA GLY A 45 -3.27 4.31 -4.21
C GLY A 45 -4.18 5.27 -3.45
N TYR A 46 -5.31 4.76 -2.94
CA TYR A 46 -6.24 5.51 -2.10
C TYR A 46 -5.55 6.09 -0.86
N LEU A 47 -4.85 5.25 -0.09
CA LEU A 47 -4.13 5.70 1.11
C LEU A 47 -3.03 6.72 0.79
N LYS A 48 -2.25 6.51 -0.28
CA LYS A 48 -1.21 7.48 -0.70
C LYS A 48 -1.80 8.83 -1.08
N ARG A 49 -2.97 8.85 -1.71
CA ARG A 49 -3.67 10.08 -2.08
C ARG A 49 -4.10 10.84 -0.82
N LEU A 50 -4.76 10.17 0.13
CA LEU A 50 -5.18 10.79 1.39
C LEU A 50 -3.99 11.39 2.15
N ILE A 51 -2.88 10.67 2.27
CA ILE A 51 -1.69 11.19 2.97
C ILE A 51 -1.13 12.43 2.27
N ARG A 52 -1.11 12.48 0.93
CA ARG A 52 -0.64 13.67 0.20
C ARG A 52 -1.57 14.86 0.40
N GLU A 53 -2.88 14.65 0.28
CA GLU A 53 -3.88 15.69 0.51
C GLU A 53 -3.82 16.22 1.96
N ASP A 54 -3.57 15.34 2.91
CA ASP A 54 -3.37 15.70 4.33
C ASP A 54 -2.12 16.56 4.52
N MET A 55 -0.97 16.14 3.97
CA MET A 55 0.27 16.91 3.99
C MET A 55 0.11 18.31 3.36
N GLU A 56 -0.68 18.43 2.30
CA GLU A 56 -0.96 19.72 1.63
C GLU A 56 -1.86 20.63 2.47
N ARG A 57 -2.70 20.08 3.35
CA ARG A 57 -3.57 20.86 4.25
C ARG A 57 -2.86 21.38 5.48
N GLU A 58 -1.81 20.67 5.93
CA GLU A 58 -0.98 21.07 7.07
C GLU A 58 0.14 22.07 6.70
N ALA A 59 0.38 22.30 5.40
CA ALA A 59 1.40 23.21 4.87
C ALA A 59 0.89 24.65 4.71
#